data_AF-A0AAU3D3X8-F1
#
_entry.id   AF-A0AAU3D3X8-F1
#
_cell.length_a   1.000
_cell.length_b   1.000
_cell.length_c   1.000
_cell.angle_alpha   90.00
_cell.angle_beta   90.00
_cell.angle_gamma   90.00
#
_symmetry.space_group_name_H-M   'P 1'
#
loop_
_entity.id
_entity.type
_entity.pdbx_description
1 polymer ?
#
loop_
_entity_poly.entity_id
_entity_poly.type
_entity_poly.pdbx_seq_one_letter_code
_entity_poly.pdbx_strand_id
1 'polypeptide(L)'
;MISAMKNEGTVPITVHVAYGTRGELRELLKRERKRRALLSADRQWSTQRLSRRFAADVRAAWRQRLAVMRNEGELLDTLDALAAFGVRQELKERGWDRPWPPYPAKARNAGRWPGAKQGGYPETLSFRLPASLENQARAACWHTSAPAIRELHDWHDRQRLILPKRRSSPAGLDDAFQIYGRLAAKVTTTGTIWRAGVRRGMETAARLCAAPKPV
;
A
#
# COMPACT_ATOMS: atom_id res chain seq x y z
N MET A 1 8.05 -13.97 19.18
CA MET A 1 9.33 -13.98 18.42
C MET A 1 9.41 -12.73 17.58
N ILE A 2 10.09 -11.68 18.07
CA ILE A 2 10.39 -10.48 17.28
C ILE A 2 11.58 -10.85 16.40
N SER A 3 11.29 -11.37 15.20
CA SER A 3 12.31 -11.67 14.20
C SER A 3 13.09 -10.39 13.96
N ALA A 4 14.40 -10.42 14.21
CA ALA A 4 15.30 -9.32 13.93
C ALA A 4 14.97 -8.78 12.54
N MET A 5 14.49 -7.53 12.46
CA MET A 5 14.23 -6.85 11.21
C MET A 5 15.58 -6.73 10.49
N LYS A 6 15.99 -7.78 9.77
CA LYS A 6 17.03 -7.72 8.74
C LYS A 6 16.69 -6.48 7.92
N ASN A 7 17.70 -5.68 7.59
CA ASN A 7 17.58 -4.50 6.74
C ASN A 7 16.89 -4.89 5.43
N GLU A 8 15.57 -4.86 5.45
CA GLU A 8 14.75 -5.27 4.35
C GLU A 8 14.73 -4.11 3.38
N GLY A 9 15.17 -4.37 2.15
CA GLY A 9 15.15 -3.36 1.10
C GLY A 9 13.75 -2.77 0.96
N THR A 10 13.67 -1.50 0.59
CA THR A 10 12.38 -0.86 0.31
C THR A 10 12.15 -0.71 -1.17
N VAL A 11 10.91 -0.89 -1.62
CA VAL A 11 10.51 -0.73 -3.03
C VAL A 11 9.68 0.55 -3.17
N PRO A 12 10.00 1.44 -4.14
CA PRO A 12 9.17 2.60 -4.43
C PRO A 12 7.86 2.16 -5.10
N ILE A 13 6.75 2.68 -4.60
CA ILE A 13 5.40 2.45 -5.10
C ILE A 13 4.79 3.79 -5.47
N THR A 14 4.18 3.83 -6.65
CA THR A 14 3.35 4.95 -7.10
C THR A 14 1.92 4.45 -7.29
N VAL A 15 0.96 5.13 -6.69
CA VAL A 15 -0.46 4.77 -6.78
C VAL A 15 -1.30 6.00 -7.09
N HIS A 16 -2.29 5.81 -7.97
CA HIS A 16 -3.31 6.82 -8.22
C HIS A 16 -4.42 6.73 -7.18
N VAL A 17 -4.81 7.86 -6.60
CA VAL A 17 -5.79 8.00 -5.53
C VAL A 17 -6.89 9.02 -5.87
N ALA A 18 -7.95 9.02 -5.07
CA ALA A 18 -9.09 9.90 -5.28
C ALA A 18 -8.69 11.36 -5.06
N TYR A 19 -9.43 12.27 -5.68
CA TYR A 19 -9.26 13.71 -5.43
C TYR A 19 -9.40 14.05 -3.95
N GLY A 20 -8.61 14.98 -3.44
CA GLY A 20 -8.62 15.42 -2.04
C GLY A 20 -7.73 14.59 -1.11
N THR A 21 -7.37 13.36 -1.50
CA THR A 21 -6.57 12.44 -0.66
C THR A 21 -5.26 13.09 -0.21
N ARG A 22 -4.57 13.81 -1.10
CA ARG A 22 -3.31 14.49 -0.77
C ARG A 22 -3.48 15.59 0.29
N GLY A 23 -4.58 16.32 0.23
CA GLY A 23 -4.88 17.40 1.18
C GLY A 23 -5.11 16.85 2.58
N GLU A 24 -5.99 15.86 2.70
CA GLU A 24 -6.27 15.17 3.96
C GLU A 24 -5.03 14.52 4.57
N LEU A 25 -4.26 13.81 3.74
CA LEU A 25 -3.03 13.15 4.15
C LEU A 25 -1.99 14.15 4.67
N ARG A 26 -1.87 15.32 4.04
CA ARG A 26 -0.94 16.38 4.48
C ARG A 26 -1.28 16.83 5.89
N GLU A 27 -2.55 17.08 6.19
CA GLU A 27 -2.98 17.54 7.52
C GLU A 27 -2.83 16.44 8.58
N LEU A 28 -3.15 15.19 8.26
CA LEU A 28 -2.91 14.05 9.15
C LEU A 28 -1.43 13.89 9.49
N LEU A 29 -0.55 13.87 8.48
CA LEU A 29 0.90 13.76 8.70
C LEU A 29 1.47 14.93 9.49
N LYS A 30 0.92 16.14 9.32
CA LYS A 30 1.30 17.31 10.12
C LYS A 30 0.99 17.11 11.61
N ARG A 31 -0.17 16.53 11.95
CA ARG A 31 -0.55 16.22 13.34
C ARG A 31 0.32 15.12 13.94
N GLU A 32 0.54 14.03 13.21
CA GLU A 32 1.39 12.92 13.67
C GLU A 32 2.87 13.35 13.83
N ARG A 33 3.39 14.25 12.98
CA ARG A 33 4.72 14.85 13.18
C ARG A 33 4.81 15.70 14.44
N LYS A 34 3.76 16.47 14.78
CA LYS A 34 3.71 17.21 16.05
C LYS A 34 3.71 16.23 17.23
N ARG A 35 2.96 15.14 17.15
CA ARG A 35 2.95 14.08 18.17
C ARG A 35 4.32 13.43 18.32
N ARG A 36 5.01 13.12 17.21
CA ARG A 36 6.40 12.66 17.25
C ARG A 36 7.33 13.66 17.95
N ALA A 37 7.18 14.96 17.67
CA ALA A 37 8.00 16.00 18.29
C ALA A 37 7.82 16.00 19.82
N LEU A 38 6.58 15.86 20.30
CA LEU A 38 6.27 15.72 21.73
C LEU A 38 6.91 14.47 22.33
N LEU A 39 6.81 13.32 21.66
CA LEU A 39 7.44 12.07 22.13
C LEU A 39 8.96 12.18 22.23
N SER A 40 9.60 12.88 21.27
CA SER A 40 11.05 13.09 21.29
C SER A 40 11.52 14.12 22.32
N ALA A 41 10.61 14.88 22.94
CA ALA A 41 10.95 15.88 23.95
C ALA A 41 11.16 15.28 25.34
N ASP A 42 10.83 13.99 25.54
CA ASP A 42 11.09 13.29 26.79
C ASP A 42 12.59 13.29 27.13
N ARG A 43 12.91 13.50 28.41
CA ARG A 43 14.26 13.57 28.95
C ARG A 43 15.09 12.34 28.61
N GLN A 44 14.48 11.16 28.52
CA GLN A 44 15.16 9.91 28.15
C GLN A 44 15.79 9.95 26.73
N TRP A 45 15.28 10.81 25.84
CA TRP A 45 15.80 10.98 24.48
C TRP A 45 16.73 12.18 24.32
N SER A 46 16.97 12.94 25.40
CA SER A 46 17.85 14.10 25.37
C SER A 46 19.30 13.69 25.15
N THR A 47 19.96 14.32 24.18
CA THR A 47 21.39 14.15 23.94
C THR A 47 22.24 15.28 24.52
N GLN A 48 21.63 16.19 25.28
CA GLN A 48 22.36 17.30 25.88
C GLN A 48 23.36 16.78 26.92
N ARG A 49 24.58 17.32 26.89
CA ARG A 49 25.67 16.96 27.82
C ARG A 49 26.13 15.49 27.76
N LEU A 50 25.71 14.73 26.75
CA LEU A 50 26.23 13.37 26.50
C LEU A 50 27.50 13.41 25.65
N SER A 51 28.39 12.44 25.84
CA SER A 51 29.49 12.21 24.92
C SER A 51 28.96 11.80 23.53
N ARG A 52 29.79 11.94 22.48
CA ARG A 52 29.38 11.58 21.11
C ARG A 52 28.91 10.13 20.99
N ARG A 53 29.57 9.20 21.70
CA ARG A 53 29.20 7.78 21.71
C ARG A 53 27.83 7.56 22.33
N PHE A 54 27.61 8.06 23.55
CA PHE A 54 26.31 7.92 24.23
C PHE A 54 25.18 8.64 23.47
N ALA A 55 25.45 9.81 22.88
CA ALA A 55 24.47 10.48 22.04
C ALA A 55 24.09 9.67 20.79
N ALA A 56 25.05 8.94 20.19
CA ALA A 56 24.78 8.04 19.08
C ALA A 56 23.90 6.84 19.51
N ASP A 57 24.18 6.27 20.68
CA ASP A 57 23.40 5.16 21.25
C ASP A 57 21.96 5.58 21.54
N VAL A 58 21.74 6.75 22.16
CA VAL A 58 20.39 7.30 22.40
C VAL A 58 19.63 7.53 21.10
N ARG A 59 20.29 8.07 20.06
CA ARG A 59 19.67 8.23 18.73
C ARG A 59 19.35 6.90 18.05
N ALA A 60 20.19 5.87 18.25
CA ALA A 60 19.94 4.54 17.73
C ALA A 60 18.72 3.90 18.41
N ALA A 61 18.66 3.96 19.74
CA ALA A 61 17.52 3.50 20.53
C ALA A 61 16.23 4.23 20.15
N TRP A 62 16.28 5.55 19.97
CA TRP A 62 15.12 6.33 19.54
C TRP A 62 14.61 5.92 18.15
N ARG A 63 15.53 5.69 17.19
CA ARG A 63 15.16 5.20 15.86
C ARG A 63 14.51 3.82 15.90
N GLN A 64 15.02 2.92 16.75
CA GLN A 64 14.41 1.60 16.96
C GLN A 64 13.01 1.73 17.57
N ARG A 65 12.83 2.57 18.60
CA ARG A 65 11.51 2.82 19.19
C ARG A 65 10.52 3.36 18.16
N LEU A 66 10.92 4.35 17.34
CA LEU A 66 10.09 4.86 16.26
C LEU A 66 9.73 3.79 15.23
N ALA A 67 10.66 2.90 14.89
CA ALA A 67 10.40 1.80 13.96
C ALA A 67 9.34 0.84 14.53
N VAL A 68 9.43 0.49 15.81
CA VAL A 68 8.43 -0.34 16.51
C VAL A 68 7.06 0.35 16.52
N MET A 69 6.99 1.62 16.96
CA MET A 69 5.72 2.37 17.00
C MET A 69 5.06 2.47 15.63
N ARG A 70 5.83 2.69 14.56
CA ARG A 70 5.32 2.70 13.18
C ARG A 70 4.85 1.33 12.73
N ASN A 71 5.56 0.28 13.14
CA ASN A 71 5.22 -1.09 12.80
C ASN A 71 3.88 -1.52 13.43
N GLU A 72 3.67 -1.12 14.68
CA GLU A 72 2.45 -1.37 15.48
C GLU A 72 1.30 -0.41 15.13
N GLY A 73 1.58 0.63 14.35
CA GLY A 73 0.60 1.65 13.97
C GLY A 73 0.31 2.66 15.08
N GLU A 74 1.15 2.73 16.11
CA GLU A 74 1.05 3.73 17.18
C GLU A 74 1.50 5.12 16.72
N LEU A 75 2.35 5.21 15.69
CA LEU A 75 2.83 6.46 15.12
C LEU A 75 2.90 6.36 13.60
N LEU A 76 2.17 7.23 12.90
CA LEU A 76 2.06 7.24 11.44
C LEU A 76 2.49 8.60 10.87
N ASP A 77 3.69 9.04 11.25
CA ASP A 77 4.23 10.39 10.97
C ASP A 77 4.81 10.57 9.56
N THR A 78 4.95 9.48 8.81
CA THR A 78 5.42 9.46 7.42
C THR A 78 4.43 8.71 6.52
N LEU A 79 4.41 9.08 5.24
CA LEU A 79 3.58 8.37 4.25
C LEU A 79 3.97 6.89 4.14
N ASP A 80 5.27 6.59 4.18
CA ASP A 80 5.78 5.21 4.14
C ASP A 80 5.26 4.37 5.32
N ALA A 81 5.32 4.91 6.54
CA ALA A 81 4.82 4.22 7.73
C ALA A 81 3.29 4.01 7.67
N LEU A 82 2.56 5.06 7.29
CA LEU A 82 1.11 5.03 7.13
C LEU A 82 0.69 4.00 6.08
N ALA A 83 1.31 4.02 4.91
CA ALA A 83 1.01 3.09 3.83
C ALA A 83 1.40 1.65 4.18
N ALA A 84 2.58 1.42 4.76
CA ALA A 84 3.02 0.08 5.14
C ALA A 84 2.14 -0.54 6.24
N PHE A 85 1.75 0.24 7.25
CA PHE A 85 0.80 -0.22 8.27
C PHE A 85 -0.56 -0.54 7.65
N GLY A 86 -1.12 0.38 6.86
CA GLY A 86 -2.44 0.20 6.26
C GLY A 86 -2.50 -0.96 5.26
N VAL A 87 -1.44 -1.18 4.47
CA VAL A 87 -1.33 -2.36 3.58
C VAL A 87 -1.33 -3.65 4.39
N ARG A 88 -0.60 -3.73 5.52
CA ARG A 88 -0.63 -4.91 6.38
C ARG A 88 -2.02 -5.18 6.94
N GLN A 89 -2.73 -4.14 7.37
CA GLN A 89 -4.11 -4.27 7.81
C GLN A 89 -5.04 -4.75 6.69
N GLU A 90 -4.88 -4.24 5.47
CA GLU A 90 -5.66 -4.70 4.32
C GLU A 90 -5.38 -6.17 3.97
N LEU A 91 -4.12 -6.60 4.01
CA LEU A 91 -3.78 -8.01 3.80
C LEU A 91 -4.37 -8.90 4.90
N LYS A 92 -4.27 -8.48 6.16
CA LYS A 92 -4.84 -9.21 7.30
C LYS A 92 -6.35 -9.35 7.20
N GLU A 93 -7.06 -8.27 6.89
CA GLU A 93 -8.53 -8.28 6.73
C GLU A 93 -8.98 -9.27 5.66
N ARG A 94 -8.18 -9.44 4.60
CA ARG A 94 -8.45 -10.40 3.53
C ARG A 94 -8.02 -11.84 3.85
N GLY A 95 -7.40 -12.07 5.01
CA GLY A 95 -6.74 -13.35 5.34
C GLY A 95 -5.54 -13.66 4.45
N TRP A 96 -4.88 -12.62 3.94
CA TRP A 96 -3.72 -12.69 3.04
C TRP A 96 -2.39 -12.46 3.77
N ASP A 97 -2.42 -12.23 5.08
CA ASP A 97 -1.27 -12.12 5.99
C ASP A 97 -0.60 -13.47 6.29
N ARG A 98 -0.49 -14.31 5.26
CA ARG A 98 0.13 -15.63 5.30
C ARG A 98 1.24 -15.74 4.25
N PRO A 99 2.11 -16.75 4.34
CA PRO A 99 3.04 -17.06 3.27
C PRO A 99 2.29 -17.39 1.98
N TRP A 100 2.78 -16.87 0.86
CA TRP A 100 2.25 -17.17 -0.47
C TRP A 100 3.31 -17.90 -1.30
N PRO A 101 2.90 -18.80 -2.21
CA PRO A 101 3.84 -19.39 -3.15
C PRO A 101 4.50 -18.31 -4.01
N PRO A 102 5.74 -18.52 -4.49
CA PRO A 102 6.36 -17.64 -5.48
C PRO A 102 5.43 -17.44 -6.69
N TYR A 103 5.34 -16.20 -7.17
CA TYR A 103 4.56 -15.86 -8.36
C TYR A 103 5.51 -15.69 -9.56
N PRO A 104 5.03 -15.93 -10.79
CA PRO A 104 5.90 -15.91 -11.96
C PRO A 104 6.37 -14.50 -12.29
N ALA A 105 7.57 -14.37 -12.88
CA ALA A 105 8.17 -13.08 -13.23
C ALA A 105 7.25 -12.19 -14.09
N LYS A 106 6.40 -12.77 -14.93
CA LYS A 106 5.40 -12.05 -15.73
C LYS A 106 4.41 -11.22 -14.90
N ALA A 107 4.12 -11.60 -13.66
CA ALA A 107 3.26 -10.80 -12.77
C ALA A 107 4.00 -9.60 -12.15
N ARG A 108 5.33 -9.56 -12.32
CA ARG A 108 6.19 -8.43 -11.94
C ARG A 108 6.31 -7.40 -13.06
N ASN A 109 5.94 -7.74 -14.29
CA ASN A 109 6.07 -6.84 -15.44
C ASN A 109 5.32 -5.54 -15.20
N ALA A 110 5.96 -4.42 -15.58
CA ALA A 110 5.44 -3.05 -15.44
C ALA A 110 4.24 -2.75 -16.37
N GLY A 111 3.76 -3.75 -17.11
CA GLY A 111 2.57 -3.64 -17.94
C GLY A 111 1.30 -3.51 -17.11
N ARG A 112 0.23 -3.09 -17.78
CA ARG A 112 -1.09 -2.97 -17.16
C ARG A 112 -1.55 -4.36 -16.70
N TRP A 113 -1.85 -4.48 -15.41
CA TRP A 113 -2.47 -5.69 -14.87
C TRP A 113 -3.79 -5.98 -15.62
N PRO A 114 -4.05 -7.24 -16.03
CA PRO A 114 -5.32 -7.61 -16.64
C PRO A 114 -6.49 -7.13 -15.78
N GLY A 115 -7.49 -6.50 -16.38
CA GLY A 115 -8.67 -5.98 -15.68
C GLY A 115 -8.50 -4.64 -14.93
N ALA A 116 -7.31 -4.04 -14.89
CA ALA A 116 -7.13 -2.74 -14.24
C ALA A 116 -7.93 -1.63 -14.94
N LYS A 117 -8.91 -1.00 -14.29
CA LYS A 117 -9.70 0.11 -14.89
C LYS A 117 -8.85 1.36 -15.16
N GLN A 118 -9.17 2.09 -16.24
CA GLN A 118 -8.63 3.43 -16.49
C GLN A 118 -9.54 4.48 -15.84
N GLY A 119 -8.95 5.52 -15.25
CA GLY A 119 -9.67 6.70 -14.75
C GLY A 119 -10.11 6.63 -13.28
N GLY A 120 -10.75 7.71 -12.82
CA GLY A 120 -11.35 7.84 -11.48
C GLY A 120 -10.40 8.23 -10.35
N TYR A 121 -9.10 8.36 -10.62
CA TYR A 121 -8.08 8.67 -9.62
C TYR A 121 -7.13 9.76 -10.13
N PRO A 122 -7.50 11.05 -10.00
CA PRO A 122 -6.75 12.16 -10.61
C PRO A 122 -5.46 12.51 -9.87
N GLU A 123 -5.29 12.06 -8.62
CA GLU A 123 -4.11 12.33 -7.81
C GLU A 123 -3.15 11.14 -7.79
N THR A 124 -1.88 11.40 -7.54
CA THR A 124 -0.84 10.38 -7.44
C THR A 124 -0.09 10.52 -6.12
N LEU A 125 0.18 9.39 -5.46
CA LEU A 125 1.03 9.28 -4.27
C LEU A 125 2.22 8.36 -4.57
N SER A 126 3.39 8.76 -4.07
CA SER A 126 4.61 7.96 -4.13
C SER A 126 5.13 7.71 -2.71
N PHE A 127 5.41 6.44 -2.38
CA PHE A 127 5.89 6.02 -1.08
C PHE A 127 6.74 4.76 -1.20
N ARG A 128 7.37 4.35 -0.10
CA ARG A 128 8.21 3.15 -0.04
C ARG A 128 7.58 2.10 0.86
N LEU A 129 7.59 0.85 0.40
CA LEU A 129 7.16 -0.31 1.18
C LEU A 129 8.34 -1.26 1.44
N PRO A 130 8.36 -2.00 2.56
CA PRO A 130 9.26 -3.13 2.73
C PRO A 130 9.10 -4.14 1.59
N ALA A 131 10.21 -4.68 1.07
CA ALA A 131 10.18 -5.60 -0.06
C ALA A 131 9.37 -6.87 0.22
N SER A 132 9.42 -7.45 1.43
CA SER A 132 8.55 -8.58 1.81
C SER A 132 7.08 -8.23 1.65
N LEU A 133 6.66 -7.09 2.18
CA LEU A 133 5.27 -6.66 2.17
C LEU A 133 4.78 -6.43 0.74
N GLU A 134 5.64 -5.84 -0.08
CA GLU A 134 5.38 -5.63 -1.50
C GLU A 134 5.20 -6.95 -2.25
N ASN A 135 6.17 -7.87 -2.07
CA ASN A 135 6.14 -9.20 -2.67
C ASN A 135 4.92 -10.01 -2.19
N GLN A 136 4.58 -9.94 -0.90
CA GLN A 136 3.44 -10.64 -0.32
C GLN A 136 2.13 -10.16 -0.94
N ALA A 137 1.92 -8.84 -1.04
CA ALA A 137 0.73 -8.27 -1.66
C ALA A 137 0.62 -8.66 -3.14
N ARG A 138 1.74 -8.64 -3.89
CA ARG A 138 1.75 -9.10 -5.29
C ARG A 138 1.43 -10.58 -5.44
N ALA A 139 2.05 -11.42 -4.61
CA ALA A 139 1.81 -12.85 -4.60
C ALA A 139 0.33 -13.16 -4.32
N ALA A 140 -0.23 -12.51 -3.30
CA ALA A 140 -1.63 -12.64 -2.93
C ALA A 140 -2.56 -12.22 -4.08
N CYS A 141 -2.33 -11.05 -4.69
CA CYS A 141 -3.10 -10.58 -5.85
C CYS A 141 -3.04 -11.57 -7.01
N TRP A 142 -1.85 -12.08 -7.33
CA TRP A 142 -1.66 -13.04 -8.42
C TRP A 142 -2.44 -14.33 -8.19
N HIS A 143 -2.22 -14.98 -7.06
CA HIS A 143 -2.81 -16.29 -6.78
C HIS A 143 -4.32 -16.22 -6.60
N THR A 144 -4.83 -15.18 -5.96
CA THR A 144 -6.29 -14.99 -5.77
C THR A 144 -6.99 -14.62 -7.08
N SER A 145 -6.30 -13.91 -7.98
CA SER A 145 -6.88 -13.51 -9.27
C SER A 145 -6.58 -14.48 -10.40
N ALA A 146 -5.75 -15.50 -10.20
CA ALA A 146 -5.32 -16.42 -11.26
C ALA A 146 -6.48 -17.08 -12.04
N PRO A 147 -7.57 -17.54 -11.40
CA PRO A 147 -8.73 -18.05 -12.13
C PRO A 147 -9.36 -16.99 -13.05
N ALA A 148 -9.61 -15.79 -12.51
CA ALA A 148 -10.20 -14.69 -13.27
C ALA A 148 -9.28 -14.18 -14.40
N ILE A 149 -7.96 -14.18 -14.19
CA ILE A 149 -6.98 -13.83 -15.23
C ILE A 149 -7.03 -14.85 -16.38
N ARG A 150 -7.18 -16.15 -16.08
CA ARG A 150 -7.37 -17.18 -17.11
C ARG A 150 -8.67 -16.94 -17.89
N GLU A 151 -9.78 -16.71 -17.20
CA GLU A 151 -11.06 -16.37 -17.85
C GLU A 151 -10.93 -15.15 -18.77
N LEU A 152 -10.20 -14.11 -18.35
CA LEU A 152 -9.94 -12.92 -19.16
C LEU A 152 -9.06 -13.22 -20.39
N HIS A 153 -8.05 -14.06 -20.27
CA HIS A 153 -7.22 -14.46 -21.40
C HIS A 153 -8.04 -15.29 -22.40
N ASP A 154 -8.81 -16.28 -21.92
CA ASP A 154 -9.65 -17.11 -22.78
C ASP A 154 -10.74 -16.29 -23.48
N TRP A 155 -11.29 -15.27 -22.80
CA TRP A 155 -12.20 -14.30 -23.40
C TRP A 155 -11.49 -13.47 -24.47
N HIS A 156 -10.30 -12.94 -24.18
CA HIS A 156 -9.53 -12.14 -25.11
C HIS A 156 -9.15 -12.94 -26.36
N ASP A 157 -8.71 -14.18 -26.23
CA ASP A 157 -8.33 -15.03 -27.37
C ASP A 157 -9.52 -15.35 -28.28
N ARG A 158 -10.70 -15.58 -27.71
CA ARG A 158 -11.96 -15.73 -28.46
C ARG A 158 -12.38 -14.45 -29.18
N GLN A 159 -12.22 -13.30 -28.52
CA GLN A 159 -12.66 -12.01 -29.06
C GLN A 159 -11.63 -11.35 -29.98
N ARG A 160 -10.35 -11.76 -29.94
CA ARG A 160 -9.27 -11.23 -30.80
C ARG A 160 -9.53 -11.48 -32.29
N LEU A 161 -10.32 -12.49 -32.62
CA LEU A 161 -10.77 -12.79 -33.98
C LEU A 161 -11.95 -11.93 -34.43
N ILE A 162 -12.64 -11.27 -33.49
CA ILE A 162 -13.94 -10.59 -33.70
C ILE A 162 -13.79 -9.07 -33.57
N LEU A 163 -12.89 -8.57 -32.71
CA LEU A 163 -12.68 -7.14 -32.46
C LEU A 163 -11.69 -6.53 -33.47
N PRO A 164 -12.11 -5.59 -34.36
CA PRO A 164 -11.20 -4.94 -35.28
C PRO A 164 -10.17 -4.08 -34.54
N LYS A 165 -8.93 -4.06 -35.04
CA LYS A 165 -7.77 -3.40 -34.41
C LYS A 165 -7.87 -1.87 -34.24
N ARG A 166 -8.90 -1.17 -34.76
CA ARG A 166 -8.98 0.31 -34.68
C ARG A 166 -10.40 0.92 -34.60
N ARG A 167 -10.52 1.82 -33.61
CA ARG A 167 -11.13 3.18 -33.53
C ARG A 167 -12.62 3.47 -33.65
N SER A 168 -13.48 2.55 -34.07
CA SER A 168 -14.92 2.76 -33.92
C SER A 168 -15.50 1.52 -33.26
N SER A 169 -15.99 1.65 -32.02
CA SER A 169 -16.86 0.62 -31.45
C SER A 169 -18.08 0.53 -32.36
N PRO A 170 -18.27 -0.58 -33.11
CA PRO A 170 -19.53 -0.79 -33.79
C PRO A 170 -20.63 -0.87 -32.74
N ALA A 171 -21.80 -0.31 -33.03
CA ALA A 171 -22.99 -0.52 -32.21
C ALA A 171 -23.22 -2.04 -32.06
N GLY A 172 -23.31 -2.54 -30.82
CA GLY A 172 -23.44 -3.97 -30.52
C GLY A 172 -22.27 -4.61 -29.74
N LEU A 173 -21.19 -3.87 -29.45
CA LEU A 173 -20.11 -4.36 -28.56
C LEU A 173 -20.36 -4.15 -27.05
N ASP A 174 -21.48 -3.52 -26.68
CA ASP A 174 -21.78 -3.20 -25.29
C ASP A 174 -21.84 -4.46 -24.40
N ASP A 175 -22.39 -5.56 -24.94
CA ASP A 175 -22.43 -6.85 -24.23
C ASP A 175 -21.02 -7.43 -24.01
N ALA A 176 -20.13 -7.31 -24.99
CA ALA A 176 -18.75 -7.74 -24.88
C ALA A 176 -17.98 -6.91 -23.84
N PHE A 177 -18.19 -5.59 -23.80
CA PHE A 177 -17.61 -4.72 -22.77
C PHE A 177 -18.18 -4.98 -21.38
N GLN A 178 -19.47 -5.33 -21.27
CA GLN A 178 -20.07 -5.73 -20.00
C GLN A 178 -19.50 -7.06 -19.48
N ILE A 179 -19.31 -8.04 -20.37
CA ILE A 179 -18.70 -9.33 -20.00
C ILE A 179 -17.26 -9.10 -19.55
N TYR A 180 -16.47 -8.32 -20.30
CA TYR A 180 -15.12 -7.94 -19.88
C TYR A 180 -15.14 -7.23 -18.52
N GLY A 181 -16.06 -6.29 -18.31
CA GLY A 181 -16.20 -5.56 -17.05
C GLY A 181 -16.50 -6.47 -15.87
N ARG A 182 -17.38 -7.47 -16.04
CA ARG A 182 -17.69 -8.48 -15.02
C ARG A 182 -16.49 -9.37 -14.71
N LEU A 183 -15.76 -9.84 -15.72
CA LEU A 183 -14.54 -10.64 -15.52
C LEU A 183 -13.42 -9.83 -14.86
N ALA A 184 -13.20 -8.60 -15.32
CA ALA A 184 -12.22 -7.68 -14.77
C ALA A 184 -12.51 -7.32 -13.30
N ALA A 185 -13.78 -7.22 -12.91
CA ALA A 185 -14.17 -6.94 -11.53
C ALA A 185 -13.77 -8.07 -10.55
N LYS A 186 -13.56 -9.30 -11.03
CA LYS A 186 -13.07 -10.42 -10.21
C LYS A 186 -11.56 -10.35 -9.96
N VAL A 187 -10.82 -9.52 -10.70
CA VAL A 187 -9.35 -9.39 -10.55
C VAL A 187 -9.02 -8.36 -9.49
N THR A 188 -8.37 -8.81 -8.41
CA THR A 188 -7.80 -7.89 -7.43
C THR A 188 -6.42 -7.44 -7.87
N THR A 189 -6.27 -6.14 -8.11
CA THR A 189 -5.01 -5.55 -8.55
C THR A 189 -4.20 -5.00 -7.37
N THR A 190 -2.88 -4.97 -7.52
CA THR A 190 -1.97 -4.36 -6.54
C THR A 190 -2.31 -2.90 -6.25
N GLY A 191 -2.66 -2.12 -7.29
CA GLY A 191 -3.12 -0.74 -7.13
C GLY A 191 -4.36 -0.61 -6.24
N THR A 192 -5.24 -1.61 -6.23
CA THR A 192 -6.41 -1.65 -5.32
C THR A 192 -5.96 -1.88 -3.88
N ILE A 193 -5.02 -2.79 -3.65
CA ILE A 193 -4.42 -3.03 -2.34
C ILE A 193 -3.67 -1.78 -1.83
N TRP A 194 -2.91 -1.09 -2.68
CA TRP A 194 -2.21 0.13 -2.30
C TRP A 194 -3.19 1.25 -1.91
N ARG A 195 -4.25 1.48 -2.69
CA ARG A 195 -5.29 2.46 -2.36
C ARG A 195 -5.99 2.11 -1.05
N ALA A 196 -6.42 0.86 -0.89
CA ALA A 196 -7.08 0.40 0.33
C ALA A 196 -6.14 0.52 1.55
N GLY A 197 -4.86 0.22 1.37
CA GLY A 197 -3.84 0.39 2.40
C GLY A 197 -3.65 1.85 2.81
N VAL A 198 -3.51 2.78 1.85
CA VAL A 198 -3.45 4.22 2.16
C VAL A 198 -4.70 4.67 2.93
N ARG A 199 -5.88 4.26 2.48
CA ARG A 199 -7.15 4.60 3.15
C ARG A 199 -7.18 4.10 4.60
N ARG A 200 -6.87 2.83 4.86
CA ARG A 200 -6.81 2.27 6.22
C ARG A 200 -5.76 2.94 7.10
N GLY A 201 -4.63 3.30 6.51
CA GLY A 201 -3.58 4.07 7.19
C GLY A 201 -4.10 5.44 7.63
N MET A 202 -4.81 6.14 6.74
CA MET A 202 -5.45 7.42 7.05
C MET A 202 -6.53 7.29 8.13
N GLU A 203 -7.42 6.30 8.02
CA GLU A 203 -8.46 6.01 9.04
C GLU A 203 -7.84 5.73 10.42
N THR A 204 -6.71 5.02 10.46
CA THR A 204 -6.00 4.75 11.72
C THR A 204 -5.34 6.01 12.26
N ALA A 205 -4.63 6.77 11.43
CA ALA A 205 -4.01 8.04 11.84
C ALA A 205 -5.06 9.05 12.35
N ALA A 206 -6.22 9.11 11.70
CA ALA A 206 -7.34 9.94 12.13
C ALA A 206 -7.84 9.54 13.52
N ARG A 207 -8.02 8.23 13.77
CA ARG A 207 -8.40 7.71 15.10
C ARG A 207 -7.38 8.05 16.18
N LEU A 208 -6.09 7.92 15.89
CA LEU A 208 -5.02 8.28 16.84
C LEU A 208 -5.02 9.78 17.15
N CYS A 209 -5.30 10.63 16.15
CA CYS A 209 -5.41 12.07 16.35
C CYS A 209 -6.67 12.50 17.11
N ALA A 210 -7.74 11.71 17.03
CA ALA A 210 -9.02 11.99 17.69
C ALA A 210 -9.07 11.42 19.12
N ALA A 211 -8.26 10.42 19.44
CA ALA A 211 -8.20 9.83 20.77
C ALA A 211 -7.82 10.90 21.81
N PRO A 212 -8.57 11.03 22.92
CA PRO A 212 -8.19 11.92 24.01
C PRO A 212 -6.81 11.51 24.54
N LYS A 213 -5.98 12.49 24.92
CA LYS A 213 -4.69 12.20 25.54
C LYS A 213 -4.94 11.28 26.74
N PRO A 214 -4.26 10.12 26.86
CA PRO A 214 -4.28 9.39 28.11
C PRO A 214 -3.77 10.33 29.21
N VAL A 215 -4.60 10.48 30.25
CA VAL A 215 -4.34 11.28 31.45
C VAL A 215 -3.14 10.72 32.20
#